data_AF-A0A4U3A998-F1
#
_entry.id   AF-A0A4U3A998-F1
#
_cell.length_a   1.000
_cell.length_b   1.000
_cell.length_c   1.000
_cell.angle_alpha   90.00
_cell.angle_beta   90.00
_cell.angle_gamma   90.00
#
_symmetry.space_group_name_H-M   'P 1'
#
loop_
_entity.id
_entity.type
_entity.pdbx_description
1 polymer ?
#
loop_
_entity_poly.entity_id
_entity_poly.type
_entity_poly.pdbx_seq_one_letter_code
_entity_poly.pdbx_strand_id
1 'polypeptide(L)' 'MHYRTLGKTEITVSEIGFGAWAIGGDEWGPVNDKQSITAMKKA' A
#
# COMPACT_ATOMS: atom_id res chain seq x y z
N MET A 1 -3.14 5.66 -15.69
CA MET A 1 -3.32 4.60 -14.69
C MET A 1 -4.37 3.62 -15.16
N HIS A 2 -4.12 2.31 -15.01
CA HIS A 2 -5.06 1.26 -15.37
C HIS A 2 -5.79 0.75 -14.12
N TYR A 3 -7.07 0.42 -14.29
CA TYR A 3 -7.94 -0.03 -13.21
C TYR A 3 -8.64 -1.33 -13.61
N ARG A 4 -8.93 -2.17 -12.63
CA ARG A 4 -9.57 -3.47 -12.81
C ARG A 4 -10.60 -3.72 -11.71
N THR A 5 -11.63 -4.50 -12.03
CA THR A 5 -12.60 -4.98 -11.05
C THR A 5 -11.96 -6.05 -10.16
N LEU A 6 -12.12 -5.92 -8.85
CA LEU A 6 -11.57 -6.86 -7.89
C LEU A 6 -12.44 -8.13 -7.83
N GLY A 7 -12.10 -9.14 -8.62
CA GLY A 7 -12.76 -10.44 -8.63
C GLY A 7 -14.24 -10.33 -9.02
N LYS A 8 -15.14 -10.84 -8.17
CA LYS A 8 -16.60 -10.76 -8.34
C LYS A 8 -17.23 -9.59 -7.57
N THR A 9 -16.41 -8.68 -7.03
CA THR A 9 -16.92 -7.48 -6.39
C THR A 9 -17.19 -6.42 -7.45
N GLU A 10 -17.99 -5.41 -7.13
CA GLU A 10 -18.18 -4.23 -7.97
C GLU A 10 -17.14 -3.13 -7.66
N ILE A 11 -16.03 -3.49 -7.00
CA ILE A 11 -15.00 -2.54 -6.60
C ILE A 11 -13.94 -2.44 -7.70
N THR A 12 -13.75 -1.23 -8.22
CA THR A 12 -12.70 -0.90 -9.18
C THR A 12 -11.44 -0.44 -8.45
N VAL A 13 -10.33 -1.15 -8.64
CA VAL A 13 -9.03 -0.89 -8.00
C VAL A 13 -7.96 -0.59 -9.04
N SER A 14 -6.90 0.14 -8.66
CA SER A 14 -5.70 0.29 -9.50
C SER A 14 -5.07 -1.09 -9.74
N GLU A 15 -4.55 -1.31 -10.96
CA GLU A 15 -3.79 -2.52 -11.27
C GLU A 15 -2.49 -2.62 -10.45
N ILE A 16 -1.96 -1.48 -9.98
CA ILE A 16 -0.79 -1.40 -9.11
C ILE A 16 -1.25 -0.98 -7.71
N GLY A 17 -0.90 -1.80 -6.70
CA GLY A 17 -1.15 -1.53 -5.29
C GLY A 17 0.12 -1.18 -4.51
N PHE A 18 -0.05 -0.51 -3.37
CA PHE A 18 1.04 -0.19 -2.45
C PHE A 18 1.16 -1.27 -1.37
N GLY A 19 2.31 -1.95 -1.32
CA GLY A 19 2.62 -2.95 -0.30
C GLY A 19 3.06 -2.32 1.01
N ALA A 20 2.44 -2.69 2.13
CA ALA A 20 2.68 -2.10 3.45
C ALA A 20 3.42 -3.02 4.44
N TRP A 21 3.96 -4.17 4.01
CA TRP A 21 4.55 -5.17 4.93
C TRP A 21 5.72 -4.64 5.76
N ALA A 22 6.57 -3.78 5.17
CA ALA A 22 7.69 -3.19 5.91
C ALA A 22 7.29 -2.01 6.81
N ILE A 23 6.03 -1.56 6.78
CA ILE A 23 5.53 -0.49 7.66
C ILE A 23 5.25 -1.08 9.04
N GLY A 24 5.57 -0.33 10.11
CA GLY A 24 5.38 -0.75 11.50
C GLY A 24 6.60 -1.42 12.13
N GLY A 25 7.49 -2.03 11.35
CA GLY A 25 8.83 -2.44 11.79
C GLY A 25 8.89 -3.74 12.61
N ASP A 26 7.79 -4.48 12.69
CA ASP A 26 7.73 -5.72 13.48
C ASP A 26 8.67 -6.81 12.94
N GLU A 27 8.77 -6.95 11.61
CA GLU A 27 9.53 -8.02 10.95
C GLU A 27 10.86 -7.56 10.31
N TRP A 28 11.00 -6.25 10.03
CA TRP A 28 12.13 -5.69 9.26
C TRP A 28 13.00 -4.73 10.07
N GLY A 29 12.80 -4.69 11.38
CA GLY A 29 13.51 -3.80 12.29
C GLY A 29 12.86 -2.41 12.39
N PRO A 30 13.44 -1.51 13.22
CA PRO A 30 12.81 -0.25 13.54
C PRO A 30 12.60 0.62 12.29
N VAL A 31 11.38 1.12 12.13
CA VAL A 31 11.00 2.03 11.04
C VAL A 31 10.51 3.36 11.58
N ASN A 32 10.63 4.40 10.74
CA ASN A 32 10.15 5.72 11.07
C ASN A 32 8.72 5.92 10.54
N ASP A 33 7.74 6.01 11.43
CA ASP A 33 6.33 6.19 11.08
C ASP A 33 6.07 7.39 10.16
N LYS A 34 6.81 8.51 10.34
CA LYS A 34 6.64 9.68 9.46
C LYS A 34 7.04 9.35 8.03
N GLN A 35 8.09 8.55 7.83
CA GLN A 35 8.50 8.12 6.49
C GLN A 35 7.48 7.15 5.90
N SER A 36 6.97 6.20 6.69
CA SER A 36 5.92 5.27 6.28
C SER A 36 4.65 5.99 5.83
N ILE A 37 4.17 6.96 6.61
CA ILE A 37 3.01 7.81 6.28
C ILE A 37 3.29 8.62 5.01
N THR A 38 4.50 9.13 4.85
CA THR A 38 4.89 9.89 3.65
C THR A 38 4.89 9.00 2.40
N ALA A 39 5.37 7.76 2.52
CA ALA A 39 5.35 6.78 1.44
C ALA A 39 3.92 6.44 1.02
N MET A 40 3.03 6.18 1.97
CA MET A 40 1.61 5.95 1.70
C MET A 40 0.91 7.13 1.02
N LYS A 41 1.25 8.37 1.39
CA LYS A 41 0.67 9.58 0.78
C LYS A 41 1.17 9.85 -0.64
N LYS A 42 2.32 9.29 -1.00
CA LYS A 42 2.95 9.49 -2.30
C LYS A 42 2.54 8.43 -3.33
N ALA A 43 2.18 7.24 -2.85
CA ALA A 43 1.63 6.16 -3.66
C ALA A 43 0.24 6.51 -4.21
#